data_AF-A0A7Z9BRE2-F1
#
_entry.id   AF-A0A7Z9BRE2-F1
#
_cell.length_a   1.000
_cell.length_b   1.000
_cell.length_c   1.000
_cell.angle_alpha   90.00
_cell.angle_beta   90.00
_cell.angle_gamma   90.00
#
_symmetry.space_group_name_H-M   'P 1'
#
loop_
_entity.id
_entity.type
_entity.pdbx_description
1 polymer ?
#
loop_
_entity_poly.entity_id
_entity_poly.type
_entity_poly.pdbx_seq_one_letter_code
_entity_poly.pdbx_strand_id
1 'polypeptide(L)'
;MPKKIRLMTDYGCYPLWWDEPDQVGDLDPESLPLSQEIIQRLYHWADAFDARLNFADPSDSPEVTPEEVEHFEWQGLSLWKQLNQELAPNYEIVYFSSHFHQVFTDPVELEEKLKLNLIKFNQISWEDAKENITQLFDQVVANRDIIVINRAEGESVVLIAIEELNHLIATAHLENEKQTIGTQNY
;
A
#
# COMPACT_ATOMS: atom_id res chain seq x y z
N MET A 1 10.43 -21.89 18.77
CA MET A 1 9.56 -20.74 18.50
C MET A 1 10.16 -20.03 17.29
N PRO A 2 9.34 -19.53 16.35
CA PRO A 2 9.87 -18.70 15.28
C PRO A 2 10.57 -17.47 15.88
N LYS A 3 11.59 -16.96 15.21
CA LYS A 3 12.20 -15.68 15.59
C LYS A 3 11.33 -14.55 15.08
N LYS A 4 11.16 -13.51 15.87
CA LYS A 4 10.37 -12.36 15.45
C LYS A 4 11.21 -11.31 14.73
N ILE A 5 10.75 -10.92 13.54
CA ILE A 5 11.35 -9.86 12.72
C ILE A 5 10.28 -8.81 12.43
N ARG A 6 10.69 -7.56 12.33
CA ARG A 6 9.83 -6.44 11.93
C ARG A 6 10.28 -5.93 10.56
N LEU A 7 9.34 -5.84 9.63
CA LEU A 7 9.49 -5.10 8.38
C LEU A 7 9.22 -3.61 8.66
N MET A 8 10.24 -2.78 8.56
CA MET A 8 10.24 -1.36 8.91
C MET A 8 11.37 -0.65 8.19
N THR A 9 11.11 0.52 7.62
CA THR A 9 12.16 1.42 7.12
C THR A 9 12.59 2.42 8.19
N ASP A 10 13.88 2.72 8.18
CA ASP A 10 14.47 3.90 8.83
C ASP A 10 15.62 4.38 7.93
N TYR A 11 16.01 5.64 8.08
CA TYR A 11 16.92 6.29 7.14
C TYR A 11 18.31 5.64 7.13
N GLY A 12 18.73 5.13 5.97
CA GLY A 12 20.04 4.50 5.78
C GLY A 12 20.20 3.15 6.49
N CYS A 13 19.09 2.47 6.81
CA CYS A 13 19.07 1.15 7.44
C CYS A 13 18.48 0.07 6.52
N TYR A 14 18.77 -1.19 6.82
CA TYR A 14 18.06 -2.31 6.20
C TYR A 14 16.58 -2.32 6.62
N PRO A 15 15.66 -2.77 5.73
CA PRO A 15 14.23 -2.71 6.00
C PRO A 15 13.72 -3.82 6.94
N LEU A 16 14.60 -4.68 7.47
CA LEU A 16 14.26 -5.76 8.39
C LEU A 16 14.93 -5.51 9.72
N TRP A 17 14.23 -5.77 10.83
CA TRP A 17 14.72 -5.50 12.18
C TRP A 17 14.43 -6.67 13.10
N TRP A 18 15.33 -6.93 14.06
CA TRP A 18 14.99 -7.85 15.13
C TRP A 18 13.85 -7.29 15.99
N ASP A 19 12.85 -8.12 16.28
CA ASP A 19 11.70 -7.78 17.14
C ASP A 19 11.69 -8.66 18.41
N GLU A 20 12.89 -8.92 18.95
CA GLU A 20 13.14 -9.75 20.13
C GLU A 20 13.85 -8.93 21.23
N PRO A 21 13.65 -9.23 22.52
CA PRO A 21 14.27 -8.47 23.61
C PRO A 21 15.81 -8.55 23.64
N ASP A 22 16.39 -9.62 23.11
CA ASP A 22 17.82 -9.95 23.19
C ASP A 22 18.59 -9.76 21.88
N GLN A 23 17.88 -9.40 20.79
CA GLN A 23 18.47 -9.09 19.50
C GLN A 23 18.04 -7.69 19.05
N VAL A 24 19.00 -6.82 18.73
CA VAL A 24 18.74 -5.43 18.38
C VAL A 24 19.43 -5.07 17.07
N GLY A 25 18.87 -4.07 16.38
CA GLY A 25 19.39 -3.57 15.12
C GLY A 25 18.63 -4.07 13.91
N ASP A 26 18.95 -3.45 12.78
CA ASP A 26 18.51 -3.86 11.46
C ASP A 26 19.27 -5.10 11.00
N LEU A 27 18.67 -5.80 10.05
CA LEU A 27 19.04 -7.11 9.59
C LEU A 27 19.23 -7.07 8.08
N ASP A 28 20.42 -7.47 7.65
CA ASP A 28 20.76 -7.62 6.24
C ASP A 28 19.86 -8.68 5.58
N PRO A 29 19.02 -8.32 4.58
CA PRO A 29 18.17 -9.27 3.87
C PRO A 29 18.95 -10.44 3.25
N GLU A 30 20.22 -10.25 2.87
CA GLU A 30 21.07 -11.31 2.31
C GLU A 30 21.49 -12.36 3.35
N SER A 31 21.36 -12.04 4.64
CA SER A 31 21.61 -12.99 5.73
C SER A 31 20.48 -14.00 5.95
N LEU A 32 19.32 -13.80 5.31
CA LEU A 32 18.16 -14.67 5.38
C LEU A 32 18.06 -15.60 4.15
N PRO A 33 17.35 -16.73 4.27
CA PRO A 33 17.09 -17.62 3.14
C PRO A 33 15.99 -17.05 2.21
N LEU A 34 16.16 -15.81 1.76
CA LEU A 34 15.25 -15.12 0.84
C LEU A 34 15.71 -15.28 -0.62
N SER A 35 14.76 -15.21 -1.53
CA SER A 35 15.05 -15.14 -2.96
C SER A 35 15.66 -13.77 -3.32
N GLN A 36 16.50 -13.77 -4.36
CA GLN A 36 17.16 -12.55 -4.82
C GLN A 36 16.16 -11.46 -5.24
N GLU A 37 15.00 -11.87 -5.77
CA GLU A 37 13.92 -10.96 -6.13
C GLU A 37 13.41 -10.18 -4.91
N ILE A 38 13.12 -10.87 -3.81
CA ILE A 38 12.63 -10.24 -2.59
C ILE A 38 13.69 -9.35 -1.96
N ILE A 39 14.94 -9.79 -1.94
CA ILE A 39 16.07 -8.98 -1.45
C ILE A 39 16.17 -7.67 -2.23
N GLN A 40 16.12 -7.71 -3.56
CA GLN A 40 16.15 -6.51 -4.39
C GLN A 40 14.95 -5.59 -4.15
N ARG A 41 13.76 -6.17 -4.00
CA ARG A 41 12.55 -5.38 -3.71
C ARG A 41 12.61 -4.72 -2.33
N LEU A 42 13.18 -5.39 -1.33
CA LEU A 42 13.41 -4.82 -0.01
C LEU A 42 14.35 -3.62 -0.08
N TYR A 43 15.48 -3.74 -0.79
CA TYR A 43 16.40 -2.63 -0.97
C TYR A 43 15.76 -1.46 -1.72
N HIS A 44 15.08 -1.71 -2.83
CA HIS A 44 14.37 -0.63 -3.53
C HIS A 44 13.30 0.04 -2.66
N TRP A 45 12.62 -0.72 -1.81
CA TRP A 45 11.64 -0.16 -0.88
C TRP A 45 12.31 0.71 0.19
N ALA A 46 13.45 0.28 0.74
CA ALA A 46 14.25 1.10 1.65
C ALA A 46 14.81 2.37 0.97
N ASP A 47 15.37 2.25 -0.23
CA ASP A 47 15.89 3.37 -1.02
C ASP A 47 14.79 4.41 -1.33
N ALA A 48 13.56 3.95 -1.61
CA ALA A 48 12.41 4.82 -1.84
C ALA A 48 12.00 5.59 -0.57
N PHE A 49 12.23 5.02 0.62
CA PHE A 49 12.05 5.74 1.88
C PHE A 49 13.15 6.78 2.08
N ASP A 50 14.40 6.40 1.83
CA ASP A 50 15.57 7.28 1.96
C ASP A 50 15.49 8.50 1.04
N ALA A 51 14.96 8.32 -0.16
CA ALA A 51 14.76 9.41 -1.12
C ALA A 51 13.83 10.54 -0.62
N ARG A 52 13.06 10.30 0.45
CA ARG A 52 12.20 11.31 1.09
C ARG A 52 12.98 12.33 1.92
N LEU A 53 14.25 12.05 2.23
CA LEU A 53 15.12 12.91 3.02
C LEU A 53 16.28 13.43 2.18
N ASN A 54 16.45 14.75 2.16
CA ASN A 54 17.70 15.32 1.69
C ASN A 54 18.75 15.20 2.80
N PHE A 55 19.62 14.20 2.70
CA PHE A 55 20.68 13.95 3.69
C PHE A 55 21.71 15.08 3.78
N ALA A 56 21.88 15.88 2.73
CA ALA A 56 22.81 17.01 2.74
C ALA A 56 22.23 18.24 3.44
N ASP A 57 20.92 18.46 3.28
CA ASP A 57 20.17 19.49 4.00
C ASP A 57 18.74 19.00 4.30
N PRO A 58 18.48 18.47 5.51
CA PRO A 58 17.17 17.94 5.89
C PRO A 58 16.03 18.96 5.79
N SER A 59 16.34 20.26 5.88
CA SER A 59 15.34 21.32 5.76
C SER A 59 14.86 21.53 4.32
N ASP A 60 15.63 21.04 3.35
CA ASP A 60 15.37 21.07 1.90
C ASP A 60 15.05 19.66 1.37
N SER A 61 14.28 18.91 2.15
CA SER A 61 13.77 17.60 1.74
C SER A 61 12.60 17.75 0.76
N PRO A 62 12.45 16.83 -0.20
CA PRO A 62 11.31 16.87 -1.12
C PRO A 62 10.00 16.72 -0.36
N GLU A 63 8.96 17.39 -0.86
CA GLU A 63 7.59 17.15 -0.39
C GLU A 63 7.16 15.73 -0.80
N VAL A 64 6.63 14.96 0.15
CA VAL A 64 6.12 13.61 -0.09
C VAL A 64 4.61 13.68 -0.29
N THR A 65 4.12 13.22 -1.45
CA THR A 65 2.70 13.30 -1.76
C THR A 65 1.90 12.19 -1.06
N PRO A 66 0.59 12.37 -0.85
CA PRO A 66 -0.28 11.31 -0.33
C PRO A 66 -0.24 10.03 -1.17
N GLU A 67 -0.16 10.15 -2.50
CA GLU A 67 -0.07 9.02 -3.44
C GLU A 67 1.25 8.25 -3.28
N GLU A 68 2.37 8.95 -3.04
CA GLU A 68 3.66 8.33 -2.76
C GLU A 68 3.67 7.59 -1.43
N VAL A 69 3.03 8.14 -0.40
CA VAL A 69 2.84 7.46 0.89
C VAL A 69 1.99 6.20 0.69
N GLU A 70 0.91 6.30 -0.07
CA GLU A 70 0.00 5.17 -0.30
C GLU A 70 0.68 4.06 -1.11
N HIS A 71 1.35 4.40 -2.20
CA HIS A 71 2.09 3.44 -3.03
C HIS A 71 3.12 2.69 -2.20
N PHE A 72 3.83 3.40 -1.33
CA PHE A 72 4.84 2.84 -0.44
C PHE A 72 4.26 1.84 0.57
N GLU A 73 3.11 2.14 1.18
CA GLU A 73 2.46 1.23 2.12
C GLU A 73 1.92 -0.03 1.41
N TRP A 74 1.38 0.10 0.20
CA TRP A 74 0.98 -1.05 -0.62
C TRP A 74 2.17 -1.94 -1.03
N GLN A 75 3.29 -1.34 -1.39
CA GLN A 75 4.54 -2.08 -1.63
C GLN A 75 5.01 -2.81 -0.36
N GLY A 76 4.97 -2.14 0.80
CA GLY A 76 5.31 -2.72 2.10
C GLY A 76 4.42 -3.91 2.46
N LEU A 77 3.10 -3.79 2.26
CA LEU A 77 2.15 -4.90 2.45
C LEU A 77 2.45 -6.08 1.50
N SER A 78 2.76 -5.81 0.23
CA SER A 78 3.13 -6.84 -0.75
C SER A 78 4.39 -7.59 -0.32
N LEU A 79 5.43 -6.85 0.10
CA LEU A 79 6.66 -7.42 0.65
C LEU A 79 6.38 -8.28 1.88
N TRP A 80 5.59 -7.77 2.83
CA TRP A 80 5.25 -8.49 4.05
C TRP A 80 4.58 -9.85 3.76
N LYS A 81 3.64 -9.89 2.82
CA LYS A 81 2.97 -11.13 2.40
C LYS A 81 3.98 -12.14 1.81
N GLN A 82 4.94 -11.67 1.01
CA GLN A 82 5.97 -12.54 0.42
C GLN A 82 6.99 -13.03 1.45
N LEU A 83 7.42 -12.17 2.37
CA LEU A 83 8.29 -12.58 3.47
C LEU A 83 7.65 -13.68 4.32
N ASN A 84 6.35 -13.58 4.59
CA ASN A 84 5.61 -14.64 5.29
C ASN A 84 5.59 -15.97 4.52
N GLN A 85 5.64 -15.94 3.19
CA GLN A 85 5.71 -17.17 2.38
C GLN A 85 7.12 -17.79 2.39
N GLU A 86 8.17 -16.97 2.31
CA GLU A 86 9.55 -17.47 2.19
C GLU A 86 10.20 -17.82 3.54
N LEU A 87 9.84 -17.12 4.62
CA LEU A 87 10.51 -17.28 5.91
C LEU A 87 9.73 -18.14 6.91
N ALA A 88 8.45 -18.44 6.63
CA ALA A 88 7.69 -19.39 7.43
C ALA A 88 8.27 -20.82 7.28
N PRO A 89 8.23 -21.64 8.35
CA PRO A 89 7.71 -21.35 9.69
C PRO A 89 8.79 -20.82 10.67
N ASN A 90 9.98 -20.49 10.17
CA ASN A 90 11.14 -20.18 11.03
C ASN A 90 11.11 -18.76 11.60
N TYR A 91 10.41 -17.85 10.92
CA TYR A 91 10.27 -16.46 11.32
C TYR A 91 8.80 -16.05 11.38
N GLU A 92 8.49 -15.18 12.34
CA GLU A 92 7.24 -14.44 12.44
C GLU A 92 7.55 -13.00 12.07
N ILE A 93 6.81 -12.45 11.09
CA ILE A 93 7.06 -11.09 10.61
C ILE A 93 5.90 -10.19 11.03
N VAL A 94 6.23 -9.05 11.63
CA VAL A 94 5.29 -7.94 11.88
C VAL A 94 5.67 -6.75 11.01
N TYR A 95 4.72 -5.88 10.70
CA TYR A 95 4.96 -4.69 9.88
C TYR A 95 4.77 -3.42 10.70
N PHE A 96 5.73 -2.51 10.65
CA PHE A 96 5.55 -1.16 11.19
C PHE A 96 5.23 -0.19 10.06
N SER A 97 4.06 0.45 10.14
CA SER A 97 3.67 1.51 9.23
C SER A 97 4.11 2.86 9.80
N SER A 98 5.00 3.55 9.10
CA SER A 98 5.34 4.94 9.44
C SER A 98 4.14 5.88 9.22
N HIS A 99 3.27 5.57 8.25
CA HIS A 99 2.07 6.38 7.99
C HIS A 99 1.07 6.30 9.16
N PHE A 100 0.71 5.09 9.57
CA PHE A 100 -0.24 4.88 10.66
C PHE A 100 0.38 4.95 12.05
N HIS A 101 1.71 5.06 12.15
CA HIS A 101 2.48 5.07 13.40
C HIS A 101 2.15 3.88 14.31
N GLN A 102 2.00 2.68 13.73
CA GLN A 102 1.64 1.48 14.47
C GLN A 102 2.25 0.22 13.87
N VAL A 103 2.36 -0.82 14.71
CA VAL A 103 2.73 -2.17 14.31
C VAL A 103 1.47 -2.97 13.99
N PHE A 104 1.46 -3.64 12.85
CA PHE A 104 0.46 -4.62 12.44
C PHE A 104 1.05 -6.03 12.55
N THR A 105 0.24 -6.96 13.03
CA THR A 105 0.59 -8.38 13.12
C THR A 105 -0.14 -9.25 12.11
N ASP A 106 -1.17 -8.70 11.44
CA ASP A 106 -1.95 -9.35 10.39
C ASP A 106 -1.94 -8.50 9.10
N PRO A 107 -1.47 -9.03 7.95
CA PRO A 107 -1.54 -8.34 6.66
C PRO A 107 -2.96 -7.93 6.23
N VAL A 108 -3.99 -8.67 6.65
CA VAL A 108 -5.39 -8.35 6.31
C VAL A 108 -5.82 -7.06 7.00
N GLU A 109 -5.44 -6.85 8.26
CA GLU A 109 -5.76 -5.63 9.02
C GLU A 109 -5.16 -4.38 8.34
N LEU A 110 -3.89 -4.47 7.92
CA LEU A 110 -3.24 -3.39 7.19
C LEU A 110 -3.93 -3.13 5.85
N GLU A 111 -4.25 -4.17 5.09
CA GLU A 111 -4.92 -4.06 3.80
C GLU A 111 -6.29 -3.37 3.92
N GLU A 112 -7.10 -3.75 4.90
CA GLU A 112 -8.39 -3.11 5.17
C GLU A 112 -8.23 -1.63 5.53
N LYS A 113 -7.22 -1.31 6.36
CA LYS A 113 -6.96 0.07 6.75
C LYS A 113 -6.47 0.93 5.57
N LEU A 114 -5.65 0.38 4.68
CA LEU A 114 -5.24 1.06 3.45
C LEU A 114 -6.42 1.31 2.51
N LYS A 115 -7.29 0.32 2.30
CA LYS A 115 -8.53 0.48 1.51
C LYS A 115 -9.46 1.54 2.10
N LEU A 116 -9.62 1.57 3.42
CA LEU A 116 -10.41 2.61 4.09
C LEU A 116 -9.77 3.99 3.95
N ASN A 117 -8.44 4.08 3.90
CA ASN A 117 -7.73 5.34 3.73
C ASN A 117 -7.91 5.89 2.31
N LEU A 118 -7.75 5.05 1.29
CA LEU A 118 -8.06 5.35 -0.12
C LEU A 118 -9.46 5.97 -0.29
N ILE A 119 -10.46 5.36 0.33
CA ILE A 119 -11.85 5.85 0.28
C ILE A 119 -11.98 7.24 0.91
N LYS A 120 -11.15 7.60 1.90
CA LYS A 120 -11.18 8.89 2.59
C LYS A 120 -10.46 10.01 1.84
N PHE A 121 -9.39 9.70 1.12
CA PHE A 121 -8.50 10.71 0.52
C PHE A 121 -9.07 11.41 -0.71
N ASN A 122 -10.22 10.95 -1.21
CA ASN A 122 -10.83 11.56 -2.38
C ASN A 122 -12.32 11.81 -2.20
N GLN A 123 -12.72 12.23 -1.00
CA GLN A 123 -14.11 12.61 -0.72
C GLN A 123 -14.30 14.12 -0.77
N ILE A 124 -15.38 14.55 -1.40
CA ILE A 124 -15.74 15.97 -1.52
C ILE A 124 -17.25 16.14 -1.29
N SER A 125 -17.66 17.29 -0.75
CA SER A 125 -19.08 17.62 -0.62
C SER A 125 -19.71 17.85 -2.01
N TRP A 126 -21.01 17.69 -2.10
CA TRP A 126 -21.75 17.99 -3.33
C TRP A 126 -21.60 19.46 -3.74
N GLU A 127 -21.58 20.36 -2.76
CA GLU A 127 -21.40 21.79 -2.93
C GLU A 127 -20.04 22.10 -3.56
N ASP A 128 -18.96 21.58 -2.98
CA ASP A 128 -17.60 21.80 -3.48
C ASP A 128 -17.37 21.12 -4.83
N ALA A 129 -17.96 19.92 -5.02
CA ALA A 129 -17.88 19.20 -6.29
C ALA A 129 -18.56 19.96 -7.42
N LYS A 130 -19.71 20.58 -7.14
CA LYS A 130 -20.45 21.37 -8.14
C LYS A 130 -19.68 22.61 -8.57
N GLU A 131 -18.97 23.25 -7.65
CA GLU A 131 -18.14 24.42 -7.94
C GLU A 131 -16.90 24.06 -8.78
N ASN A 132 -16.34 22.86 -8.61
CA ASN A 132 -15.06 22.46 -9.20
C ASN A 132 -15.18 21.31 -10.21
N ILE A 133 -16.38 20.98 -10.70
CA ILE A 133 -16.66 19.71 -11.41
C ILE A 133 -15.75 19.47 -12.62
N THR A 134 -15.41 20.51 -13.39
CA THR A 134 -14.55 20.40 -14.56
C THR A 134 -13.12 20.01 -14.18
N GLN A 135 -12.58 20.61 -13.12
CA GLN A 135 -11.24 20.30 -12.62
C GLN A 135 -11.18 18.88 -12.07
N LEU A 136 -12.25 18.44 -11.39
CA LEU A 136 -12.35 17.06 -10.90
C LEU A 136 -12.39 16.06 -12.06
N PHE A 137 -13.06 16.38 -13.19
CA PHE A 137 -13.01 15.54 -14.39
C PHE A 137 -11.59 15.43 -14.96
N ASP A 138 -10.88 16.54 -15.08
CA ASP A 138 -9.50 16.53 -15.56
C ASP A 138 -8.59 15.70 -14.63
N GLN A 139 -8.78 15.83 -13.31
CA GLN A 139 -8.05 15.06 -12.31
C GLN A 139 -8.30 13.55 -12.44
N VAL A 140 -9.57 13.10 -12.45
CA VAL A 140 -9.86 11.66 -12.53
C VAL A 140 -9.41 11.03 -13.84
N VAL A 141 -9.35 11.80 -14.93
CA VAL A 141 -8.83 11.32 -16.22
C VAL A 141 -7.30 11.30 -16.22
N ALA A 142 -6.65 12.37 -15.76
CA ALA A 142 -5.20 12.48 -15.80
C ALA A 142 -4.49 11.53 -14.82
N ASN A 143 -5.01 11.44 -13.60
CA ASN A 143 -4.39 10.70 -12.50
C ASN A 143 -4.97 9.29 -12.33
N ARG A 144 -6.07 8.98 -13.03
CA ARG A 144 -6.87 7.75 -12.82
C ARG A 144 -7.44 7.63 -11.41
N ASP A 145 -7.73 8.79 -10.82
CA ASP A 145 -8.30 8.90 -9.48
C ASP A 145 -9.78 8.48 -9.43
N ILE A 146 -10.22 8.07 -8.25
CA ILE A 146 -11.62 7.79 -7.93
C ILE A 146 -12.07 8.76 -6.85
N ILE A 147 -13.01 9.66 -7.14
CA ILE A 147 -13.52 10.67 -6.22
C ILE A 147 -14.91 10.27 -5.72
N VAL A 148 -15.16 10.29 -4.41
CA VAL A 148 -16.50 10.11 -3.82
C VAL A 148 -17.12 11.49 -3.57
N ILE A 149 -18.24 11.77 -4.22
CA ILE A 149 -19.00 13.00 -4.02
C ILE A 149 -20.15 12.70 -3.04
N ASN A 150 -20.06 13.27 -1.85
CA ASN A 150 -21.04 13.12 -0.78
C ASN A 150 -22.21 14.08 -0.96
N ARG A 151 -23.43 13.54 -1.10
CA ARG A 151 -24.65 14.34 -1.24
C ARG A 151 -25.26 14.62 0.13
N ALA A 152 -25.74 15.85 0.33
CA ALA A 152 -26.44 16.24 1.55
C ALA A 152 -27.76 15.45 1.76
N GLU A 153 -28.41 15.04 0.66
CA GLU A 153 -29.56 14.16 0.66
C GLU A 153 -29.38 13.06 -0.41
N GLY A 154 -29.57 11.79 -0.02
CA GLY A 154 -29.44 10.63 -0.91
C GLY A 154 -28.08 9.92 -0.85
N GLU A 155 -27.86 8.98 -1.77
CA GLU A 155 -26.61 8.20 -1.82
C GLU A 155 -25.48 9.02 -2.46
N SER A 156 -24.27 8.92 -1.87
CA SER A 156 -23.04 9.45 -2.45
C SER A 156 -22.78 8.81 -3.82
N VAL A 157 -22.15 9.56 -4.71
CA VAL A 157 -21.79 9.08 -6.05
C VAL A 157 -20.29 9.00 -6.21
N VAL A 158 -19.83 8.10 -7.07
CA VAL A 158 -18.41 7.96 -7.41
C VAL A 158 -18.16 8.58 -8.77
N LEU A 159 -17.16 9.44 -8.84
CA LEU A 159 -16.61 9.99 -10.06
C LEU A 159 -15.31 9.25 -10.41
N ILE A 160 -15.27 8.71 -11.62
CA ILE A 160 -14.17 7.90 -12.17
C ILE A 160 -14.08 8.15 -13.68
N ALA A 161 -12.90 8.02 -14.26
CA ALA A 161 -12.75 8.01 -15.71
C ALA A 161 -13.53 6.85 -16.35
N ILE A 162 -14.16 7.10 -17.51
CA ILE A 162 -14.99 6.10 -18.19
C ILE A 162 -14.16 4.89 -18.64
N GLU A 163 -12.90 5.10 -19.00
CA GLU A 163 -11.95 4.06 -19.36
C GLU A 163 -11.69 3.10 -18.19
N GLU A 164 -11.51 3.64 -16.98
CA GLU A 164 -11.30 2.83 -15.77
C GLU A 164 -12.57 2.07 -15.37
N LEU A 165 -13.75 2.70 -15.49
CA LEU A 165 -15.02 2.00 -15.28
C LEU A 165 -15.18 0.82 -16.27
N ASN A 166 -14.84 1.03 -17.54
CA ASN A 166 -14.90 -0.03 -18.55
C ASN A 166 -13.94 -1.18 -18.23
N HIS A 167 -12.72 -0.88 -17.76
CA HIS A 167 -11.77 -1.90 -17.31
C HIS A 167 -12.30 -2.69 -16.11
N LEU A 168 -12.90 -2.01 -15.12
CA LEU A 168 -13.49 -2.67 -13.95
C LEU A 168 -14.63 -3.60 -14.35
N ILE A 169 -15.53 -3.15 -15.23
CA ILE A 169 -16.63 -3.95 -15.75
C ILE A 169 -16.10 -5.18 -16.49
N ALA A 170 -15.11 -5.01 -17.37
CA ALA A 170 -14.51 -6.10 -18.11
C ALA A 170 -13.86 -7.14 -17.19
N THR A 171 -13.08 -6.70 -16.20
CA THR A 171 -12.47 -7.59 -15.19
C THR A 171 -13.54 -8.34 -14.39
N ALA A 172 -14.59 -7.66 -13.94
CA ALA A 172 -15.67 -8.29 -13.19
C ALA A 172 -16.42 -9.36 -14.01
N HIS A 173 -16.63 -9.13 -15.30
CA HIS A 173 -17.19 -10.14 -16.20
C HIS A 173 -16.30 -11.37 -16.32
N LEU A 174 -14.99 -11.17 -16.51
CA LEU A 174 -14.03 -12.27 -16.62
C LEU A 174 -13.96 -13.11 -15.34
N GLU A 175 -14.02 -12.48 -14.17
CA GLU A 175 -14.03 -13.20 -12.89
C GLU A 175 -15.34 -13.97 -12.65
N ASN A 176 -16.49 -13.40 -13.04
CA ASN A 176 -17.77 -14.12 -13.00
C ASN A 176 -17.78 -15.32 -13.94
N GLU A 177 -17.21 -15.21 -15.14
CA GLU A 177 -17.09 -16.33 -16.08
C GLU A 177 -16.19 -17.45 -15.52
N LYS A 178 -15.06 -17.11 -14.90
CA LYS A 178 -14.19 -18.09 -14.22
C LYS A 178 -14.91 -18.84 -13.09
N GLN A 179 -15.69 -18.13 -12.28
CA GLN A 179 -16.50 -18.76 -11.22
C GLN A 179 -17.56 -19.70 -11.80
N THR A 180 -18.19 -19.32 -12.91
CA THR A 180 -19.24 -20.12 -13.56
C THR A 180 -18.67 -21.42 -14.17
N ILE A 181 -17.49 -21.35 -14.78
CA ILE A 181 -16.79 -22.50 -15.38
C ILE A 181 -16.24 -23.44 -14.29
N GLY A 182 -15.82 -22.90 -13.14
CA GLY A 182 -15.39 -23.69 -11.97
C GLY A 182 -16.50 -24.55 -11.33
N THR A 183 -17.77 -24.19 -11.52
CA THR A 183 -18.94 -24.94 -11.03
C THR A 183 -19.45 -26.04 -11.97
N GLN A 184 -18.92 -26.19 -13.18
CA GLN A 184 -19.39 -27.19 -14.16
C GLN A 184 -18.60 -28.49 -14.24
N ASN A 185 -17.70 -28.78 -13.29
CA ASN A 185 -17.09 -30.11 -13.20
C ASN A 185 -17.64 -30.87 -11.99
N TYR A 186 -18.77 -31.54 -12.20
CA TYR A 186 -19.23 -32.71 -11.44
C TYR A 186 -19.57 -33.83 -12.42
#